data_AF-A0A4R8ZTF3-F1
#
_entry.id   AF-A0A4R8ZTF3-F1
#
_cell.length_a   1.000
_cell.length_b   1.000
_cell.length_c   1.000
_cell.angle_alpha   90.00
_cell.angle_beta   90.00
_cell.angle_gamma   90.00
#
_symmetry.space_group_name_H-M   'P 1'
#
loop_
_entity.id
_entity.type
_entity.pdbx_description
1 polymer ?
#
loop_
_entity_poly.entity_id
_entity_poly.type
_entity_poly.pdbx_seq_one_letter_code
_entity_poly.pdbx_strand_id
1 'polypeptide(L)'
;MGLDVAAVASALQGAFGQVLLGVIVGKDARTLARWASGTVRPPYASAHLLRDTFQVLEMLVSVESPEVARAWFMGMNPQLDDASPAEALSAGRSKDVMAAARAYVGAR
;
A
#
# COMPACT_ATOMS: atom_id res chain seq x y z
N MET A 1 -3.50 8.73 -17.90
CA MET A 1 -3.48 9.82 -16.90
C MET A 1 -3.58 9.16 -15.54
N GLY A 2 -2.47 9.05 -14.80
CA GLY A 2 -2.49 8.36 -13.50
C GLY A 2 -3.37 9.09 -12.49
N LEU A 3 -3.91 8.37 -11.51
CA LEU A 3 -4.69 8.97 -10.43
C LEU A 3 -3.88 10.05 -9.71
N ASP A 4 -4.54 11.15 -9.32
CA ASP A 4 -3.95 12.15 -8.43
C ASP A 4 -3.58 11.49 -7.09
N VAL A 5 -2.52 11.96 -6.44
CA VAL A 5 -2.02 11.38 -5.19
C VAL A 5 -3.06 11.43 -4.06
N ALA A 6 -3.94 12.42 -4.06
CA ALA A 6 -5.05 12.50 -3.10
C ALA A 6 -6.08 11.38 -3.34
N ALA A 7 -6.40 11.09 -4.61
CA ALA A 7 -7.27 9.98 -4.97
C ALA A 7 -6.65 8.62 -4.60
N VAL A 8 -5.34 8.46 -4.83
CA VAL A 8 -4.58 7.27 -4.39
C VAL A 8 -4.63 7.12 -2.86
N ALA A 9 -4.37 8.19 -2.12
CA ALA A 9 -4.45 8.17 -0.66
C ALA A 9 -5.86 7.81 -0.16
N SER A 10 -6.91 8.35 -0.80
CA SER A 10 -8.31 8.05 -0.47
C SER A 10 -8.66 6.58 -0.73
N ALA A 11 -8.27 6.05 -1.90
CA ALA A 11 -8.50 4.64 -2.24
C ALA A 11 -7.79 3.68 -1.26
N LEU A 12 -6.52 3.94 -0.95
CA LEU A 12 -5.78 3.16 0.03
C LEU A 12 -6.37 3.26 1.44
N GLN A 13 -6.84 4.45 1.84
CA GLN A 13 -7.49 4.63 3.13
C GLN A 13 -8.79 3.82 3.20
N GLY A 14 -9.55 3.73 2.11
CA GLY A 14 -10.73 2.86 2.01
C GLY A 14 -10.39 1.37 2.10
N ALA A 15 -9.35 0.92 1.40
CA ALA A 15 -8.95 -0.48 1.35
C ALA A 15 -8.33 -0.98 2.67
N PHE A 16 -7.50 -0.15 3.31
CA PHE A 16 -6.70 -0.58 4.46
C PHE A 16 -7.23 -0.07 5.79
N GLY A 17 -7.98 1.02 5.77
CA GLY A 17 -8.29 1.80 6.96
C GLY A 17 -7.09 2.62 7.44
N GLN A 18 -7.32 3.44 8.45
CA GLN A 18 -6.36 4.40 9.01
C GLN A 18 -5.12 3.72 9.62
N VAL A 19 -5.32 2.59 10.31
CA VAL A 19 -4.25 1.92 11.07
C VAL A 19 -3.21 1.28 10.15
N LEU A 20 -3.65 0.41 9.23
CA LEU A 20 -2.75 -0.30 8.34
C LEU A 20 -2.06 0.66 7.37
N LEU A 21 -2.78 1.63 6.81
CA LEU A 21 -2.14 2.65 5.97
C LEU A 21 -1.12 3.48 6.78
N GLY A 22 -1.44 3.82 8.04
CA GLY A 22 -0.53 4.53 8.93
C GLY A 22 0.78 3.78 9.19
N VAL A 23 0.73 2.45 9.34
CA VAL A 23 1.92 1.60 9.43
C VAL A 23 2.76 1.69 8.15
N ILE A 24 2.12 1.57 6.99
CA ILE A 24 2.80 1.60 5.68
C ILE A 24 3.53 2.92 5.48
N VAL A 25 2.87 4.07 5.71
CA VAL A 25 3.48 5.38 5.39
C VAL A 25 4.20 6.06 6.56
N GLY A 26 4.10 5.51 7.78
CA GLY A 26 4.65 6.09 9.00
C GLY A 26 4.02 7.45 9.36
N LYS A 27 2.70 7.58 9.23
CA LYS A 27 1.95 8.82 9.53
C LYS A 27 0.70 8.56 10.34
N ASP A 28 0.29 9.57 11.10
CA ASP A 28 -0.93 9.53 11.88
C ASP A 28 -2.20 9.67 11.00
N ALA A 29 -3.32 9.26 11.59
CA ALA A 29 -4.63 9.28 10.94
C ALA A 29 -5.05 10.68 10.45
N ARG A 30 -4.68 11.72 11.21
CA ARG A 30 -5.01 13.11 10.87
C ARG A 30 -4.29 13.54 9.58
N THR A 31 -3.03 13.17 9.44
CA THR A 31 -2.22 13.46 8.26
C THR A 31 -2.75 12.71 7.05
N LEU A 32 -3.07 11.42 7.20
CA LEU A 32 -3.67 10.60 6.16
C LEU A 32 -4.98 11.18 5.65
N ALA A 33 -5.89 11.58 6.55
CA ALA A 33 -7.16 12.18 6.18
C ALA A 33 -6.99 13.47 5.35
N ARG A 34 -6.01 14.32 5.72
CA ARG A 34 -5.71 15.56 4.97
C ARG A 34 -5.09 15.32 3.60
N TRP A 35 -4.37 14.21 3.44
CA TRP A 35 -3.85 13.77 2.15
C TRP A 35 -4.97 13.24 1.26
N ALA A 36 -5.82 12.37 1.80
CA ALA A 36 -6.97 11.80 1.10
C ALA A 36 -7.99 12.88 0.66
N SER A 37 -8.19 13.92 1.48
CA SER A 37 -9.05 15.07 1.12
C SER A 37 -8.40 16.04 0.12
N GLY A 38 -7.11 15.89 -0.18
CA GLY A 38 -6.35 16.83 -1.01
C GLY A 38 -6.06 18.17 -0.34
N THR A 39 -6.42 18.36 0.93
CA THR A 39 -6.13 19.60 1.68
C THR A 39 -4.63 19.82 1.85
N VAL A 40 -3.85 18.74 1.94
CA VAL A 40 -2.39 18.79 1.92
C VAL A 40 -1.82 17.80 0.94
N ARG A 41 -0.87 18.25 0.14
CA ARG A 41 -0.06 17.38 -0.72
C ARG A 41 0.94 16.59 0.15
N PRO A 42 1.00 15.26 0.03
CA PRO A 42 2.06 14.48 0.65
C PRO A 42 3.45 14.91 0.14
N PRO A 43 4.51 14.83 0.97
CA PRO A 43 5.89 14.95 0.49
C PRO A 43 6.19 13.91 -0.60
N TYR A 44 7.18 14.20 -1.44
CA TYR A 44 7.53 13.33 -2.59
C TYR A 44 7.73 11.86 -2.21
N ALA A 45 8.48 11.58 -1.14
CA ALA A 45 8.73 10.22 -0.67
C ALA A 45 7.43 9.49 -0.28
N SER A 46 6.54 10.14 0.47
CA SER A 46 5.24 9.57 0.83
C SER A 46 4.33 9.42 -0.37
N ALA A 47 4.35 10.37 -1.31
CA ALA A 47 3.60 10.28 -2.55
C ALA A 47 4.08 9.14 -3.46
N HIS A 48 5.37 8.83 -3.45
CA HIS A 48 5.93 7.67 -4.15
C HIS A 48 5.48 6.38 -3.48
N LEU A 49 5.65 6.27 -2.15
CA LEU A 49 5.25 5.10 -1.38
C LEU A 49 3.75 4.79 -1.52
N LEU A 50 2.88 5.80 -1.45
CA LEU A 50 1.45 5.65 -1.70
C LEU A 50 1.16 5.06 -3.09
N ARG A 51 1.90 5.47 -4.12
CA ARG A 51 1.73 4.92 -5.47
C ARG A 51 2.22 3.49 -5.58
N ASP A 52 3.39 3.18 -5.00
CA ASP A 52 3.92 1.82 -4.97
C ASP A 52 2.93 0.88 -4.27
N THR A 53 2.46 1.27 -3.09
CA THR A 53 1.46 0.51 -2.32
C THR A 53 0.18 0.30 -3.12
N PHE A 54 -0.33 1.35 -3.78
CA PHE A 54 -1.53 1.24 -4.60
C PHE A 54 -1.33 0.31 -5.79
N GLN A 55 -0.16 0.35 -6.44
CA GLN A 55 0.14 -0.56 -7.54
C GLN A 55 0.19 -2.03 -7.09
N VAL A 56 0.75 -2.32 -5.91
CA VAL A 56 0.71 -3.67 -5.32
C VAL A 56 -0.72 -4.09 -5.06
N LEU A 57 -1.53 -3.21 -4.46
CA LEU A 57 -2.93 -3.50 -4.15
C LEU A 57 -3.73 -3.84 -5.41
N GLU A 58 -3.64 -2.99 -6.44
CA GLU A 58 -4.32 -3.18 -7.73
C GLU A 58 -3.94 -4.50 -8.40
N MET A 59 -2.67 -4.91 -8.28
CA MET A 59 -2.20 -6.19 -8.79
C MET A 59 -2.86 -7.36 -8.06
N LEU A 60 -2.95 -7.31 -6.73
CA LEU A 60 -3.56 -8.38 -5.95
C LEU A 60 -5.07 -8.47 -6.16
N VAL A 61 -5.79 -7.34 -6.16
CA VAL A 61 -7.25 -7.32 -6.38
C VAL A 61 -7.66 -7.73 -7.80
N SER A 62 -6.70 -7.80 -8.74
CA SER A 62 -6.96 -8.33 -10.07
C SER A 62 -7.17 -9.85 -10.09
N VAL A 63 -6.71 -10.56 -9.05
CA VAL A 63 -6.84 -12.03 -8.94
C VAL A 63 -7.45 -12.50 -7.62
N GLU A 64 -7.61 -11.62 -6.64
CA GLU A 64 -8.19 -11.92 -5.32
C GLU A 64 -9.27 -10.91 -4.92
N SER A 65 -10.06 -11.25 -3.91
CA SER A 65 -11.01 -10.29 -3.33
C SER A 65 -10.27 -9.17 -2.57
N PRO A 66 -10.88 -7.98 -2.40
CA PRO A 66 -10.29 -6.89 -1.63
C PRO A 66 -9.90 -7.29 -0.20
N GLU A 67 -10.67 -8.17 0.44
CA GLU A 67 -10.41 -8.67 1.79
C GLU A 67 -9.16 -9.55 1.83
N VAL A 68 -8.99 -10.42 0.84
CA VAL A 68 -7.80 -11.29 0.72
C VAL A 68 -6.57 -10.46 0.38
N ALA A 69 -6.67 -9.52 -0.55
CA ALA A 69 -5.58 -8.59 -0.85
C ALA A 69 -5.17 -7.81 0.40
N ARG A 70 -6.13 -7.26 1.17
CA ARG A 70 -5.86 -6.60 2.44
C ARG A 70 -5.17 -7.53 3.46
N ALA A 71 -5.63 -8.77 3.58
CA ALA A 71 -5.02 -9.77 4.46
C ALA A 71 -3.57 -10.08 4.08
N TRP A 72 -3.28 -10.14 2.78
CA TRP A 72 -1.93 -10.37 2.26
C TRP A 72 -0.93 -9.28 2.72
N PHE A 73 -1.35 -8.00 2.79
CA PHE A 73 -0.48 -6.93 3.29
C PHE A 73 -0.14 -7.06 4.79
N MET A 74 -0.96 -7.75 5.57
CA MET A 74 -0.79 -7.93 7.01
C MET A 74 -0.07 -9.23 7.37
N GLY A 75 -0.14 -10.25 6.51
CA GLY A 75 0.46 -11.55 6.77
C GLY A 75 1.98 -11.57 6.58
N MET A 76 2.66 -12.45 7.30
CA MET A 76 4.09 -12.74 7.07
C MET A 76 4.30 -13.24 5.65
N ASN A 77 5.34 -12.74 4.98
CA ASN A 77 5.66 -13.13 3.62
C ASN A 77 7.09 -13.70 3.55
N PRO A 78 7.27 -15.00 3.25
CA PRO A 78 8.59 -15.63 3.16
C PRO A 78 9.50 -15.02 2.10
N GLN A 79 8.95 -14.36 1.08
CA GLN A 79 9.74 -13.64 0.07
C GLN A 79 10.30 -12.31 0.57
N LEU A 80 9.88 -11.86 1.76
CA LEU A 80 10.26 -10.59 2.39
C LEU A 80 10.96 -10.82 3.73
N ASP A 81 11.68 -11.95 3.87
CA ASP A 81 12.36 -12.35 5.12
C ASP A 81 11.38 -12.43 6.30
N ASP A 82 10.19 -12.97 6.04
CA ASP A 82 9.08 -13.12 6.97
C ASP A 82 8.46 -11.81 7.52
N ALA A 83 8.91 -10.65 7.03
CA ALA A 83 8.23 -9.38 7.28
C ALA A 83 6.87 -9.35 6.55
N SER A 84 5.90 -8.64 7.12
CA SER A 84 4.68 -8.35 6.39
C SER A 84 4.96 -7.38 5.23
N PRO A 85 4.21 -7.44 4.12
CA PRO A 85 4.35 -6.45 3.04
C PRO A 85 4.15 -5.01 3.51
N ALA A 86 3.30 -4.78 4.51
CA ALA A 86 3.12 -3.46 5.11
C ALA A 86 4.40 -2.94 5.81
N GLU A 87 5.06 -3.77 6.60
CA GLU A 87 6.33 -3.43 7.27
C GLU A 87 7.45 -3.23 6.25
N ALA A 88 7.55 -4.11 5.25
CA ALA A 88 8.55 -4.01 4.20
C ALA A 88 8.39 -2.71 3.38
N LEU A 89 7.17 -2.30 3.05
CA LEU A 89 6.88 -1.02 2.41
C LEU A 89 7.33 0.16 3.30
N SER A 90 6.99 0.12 4.59
CA SER A 90 7.39 1.15 5.56
C SER A 90 8.91 1.27 5.68
N ALA A 91 9.62 0.16 5.57
CA ALA A 91 11.08 0.09 5.54
C ALA A 91 11.71 0.49 4.19
N GLY A 92 10.92 0.95 3.21
CA GLY A 92 11.41 1.38 1.89
C GLY A 92 11.73 0.23 0.92
N ARG A 93 11.32 -1.00 1.22
CA ARG A 93 11.52 -2.20 0.38
C ARG A 93 10.43 -2.35 -0.69
N SER A 94 9.94 -1.26 -1.27
CA SER A 94 8.85 -1.29 -2.29
C SER A 94 9.15 -2.22 -3.46
N LYS A 95 10.41 -2.31 -3.90
CA LYS A 95 10.82 -3.17 -5.02
C LYS A 95 10.66 -4.66 -4.69
N ASP A 96 11.01 -5.07 -3.48
CA ASP A 96 10.89 -6.45 -3.01
C ASP A 96 9.41 -6.83 -2.91
N VAL A 97 8.59 -5.93 -2.36
CA VAL A 97 7.14 -6.12 -2.22
C VAL A 97 6.47 -6.24 -3.59
N MET A 98 6.87 -5.41 -4.55
CA MET A 98 6.40 -5.53 -5.95
C MET A 98 6.81 -6.86 -6.59
N ALA A 99 8.01 -7.37 -6.31
CA ALA A 99 8.45 -8.66 -6.82
C ALA A 99 7.64 -9.82 -6.19
N ALA A 100 7.40 -9.78 -4.88
CA ALA A 100 6.58 -10.76 -4.18
C ALA A 100 5.13 -10.76 -4.69
N ALA A 101 4.54 -9.58 -4.93
CA ALA A 101 3.19 -9.47 -5.49
C ALA A 101 3.09 -10.07 -6.89
N ARG A 102 4.07 -9.82 -7.77
CA ARG A 102 4.12 -10.43 -9.11
C ARG A 102 4.24 -11.95 -9.05
N ALA A 103 5.07 -12.46 -8.13
CA ALA A 103 5.22 -13.90 -7.94
C ALA A 103 3.90 -14.54 -7.45
N TYR A 104 3.21 -13.89 -6.51
CA TYR A 104 1.91 -14.33 -6.01
C TYR A 104 0.86 -14.39 -7.13
N VAL A 105 0.73 -13.31 -7.92
CA VAL A 105 -0.22 -13.26 -9.03
C VAL A 105 0.12 -14.26 -10.14
N GLY A 106 1.40 -14.44 -10.46
CA GLY A 106 1.84 -15.40 -11.47
C GLY A 106 1.64 -16.87 -11.08
N ALA A 107 1.41 -17.16 -9.80
CA ALA A 107 1.12 -18.50 -9.29
C ALA A 107 -0.38 -18.81 -9.19
N ARG A 108 -1.25 -17.88 -9.60
CA ARG A 108 -2.70 -17.98 -9.50
C ARG A 108 -3.35 -18.34 -10.84
#